data_AF-A0A2N2R7W0-F1
#
_entry.id   AF-A0A2N2R7W0-F1
#
_cell.length_a   1.000
_cell.length_b   1.000
_cell.length_c   1.000
_cell.angle_alpha   90.00
_cell.angle_beta   90.00
_cell.angle_gamma   90.00
#
_symmetry.space_group_name_H-M   'P 1'
#
loop_
_entity.id
_entity.type
_entity.pdbx_description
1 polymer ?
#
loop_
_entity_poly.entity_id
_entity_poly.type
_entity_poly.pdbx_seq_one_letter_code
_entity_poly.pdbx_strand_id
1 'polypeptide(L)'
;MNPNFNHSHHRQAGIVLVVALIMLVIMTLLGLSGIRTVVLEEKMTASARDRSLAFQAAETALRAAEEDALGRPIGIRPAKSDGQCNESTLIAKATTGYINQSDVDCSPDWTQKVTDSNWSAHAKAVTTNTLAGNASYIIEFMGNDFTCDPTAPSDDNNYCSRYRITARANPGTGRADVMLQSIYFAR
;
A
#
# COMPACT_ATOMS: atom_id res chain seq x y z
N MET A 1 -71.58 -0.53 70.03
CA MET A 1 -71.38 0.36 68.87
C MET A 1 -70.11 -0.04 68.13
N ASN A 2 -70.23 -0.07 66.80
CA ASN A 2 -69.25 -0.30 65.71
C ASN A 2 -67.91 0.49 65.83
N PRO A 3 -66.80 0.06 65.18
CA PRO A 3 -66.69 0.14 63.72
C PRO A 3 -66.12 -1.09 62.99
N ASN A 4 -66.73 -1.36 61.82
CA ASN A 4 -66.21 -2.24 60.79
C ASN A 4 -65.19 -1.48 59.93
N PHE A 5 -63.97 -2.00 59.78
CA PHE A 5 -62.96 -1.48 58.87
C PHE A 5 -63.16 -2.04 57.46
N ASN A 6 -63.76 -1.24 56.58
CA ASN A 6 -63.98 -1.58 55.18
C ASN A 6 -62.68 -1.30 54.39
N HIS A 7 -61.90 -2.34 54.06
CA HIS A 7 -60.71 -2.22 53.21
C HIS A 7 -61.13 -2.07 51.74
N SER A 8 -60.93 -0.88 51.17
CA SER A 8 -61.11 -0.66 49.74
C SER A 8 -59.96 -1.29 48.95
N HIS A 9 -60.23 -2.42 48.30
CA HIS A 9 -59.32 -3.00 47.31
C HIS A 9 -59.18 -2.02 46.13
N HIS A 10 -58.06 -1.30 46.10
CA HIS A 10 -57.68 -0.49 44.96
C HIS A 10 -57.49 -1.42 43.75
N ARG A 11 -58.29 -1.22 42.70
CA ARG A 11 -58.13 -1.92 41.42
C ARG A 11 -56.84 -1.41 40.76
N GLN A 12 -55.76 -2.18 40.86
CA GLN A 12 -54.53 -1.93 40.11
C GLN A 12 -54.84 -2.05 38.61
N ALA A 13 -54.82 -0.92 37.91
CA ALA A 13 -54.93 -0.90 36.45
C ALA A 13 -53.59 -1.37 35.84
N GLY A 14 -53.66 -2.33 34.91
CA GLY A 14 -52.53 -3.02 34.31
C GLY A 14 -51.66 -2.16 33.37
N ILE A 15 -50.90 -1.22 33.94
CA ILE A 15 -49.92 -0.39 33.22
C ILE A 15 -48.52 -1.04 33.20
N VAL A 16 -48.26 -2.03 34.05
CA VAL A 16 -46.94 -2.68 34.19
C VAL A 16 -46.40 -3.23 32.87
N LEU A 17 -47.26 -3.84 32.04
CA LEU A 17 -46.85 -4.38 30.74
C LEU A 17 -46.34 -3.28 29.80
N VAL A 18 -47.01 -2.13 29.78
CA VAL A 18 -46.64 -0.99 28.92
C VAL A 18 -45.29 -0.42 29.34
N VAL A 19 -45.09 -0.23 30.65
CA VAL A 19 -43.83 0.27 31.21
C VAL A 19 -42.69 -0.72 30.95
N ALA A 20 -42.93 -2.02 31.12
CA ALA A 20 -41.94 -3.05 30.83
C ALA A 20 -41.52 -3.06 29.35
N LEU A 21 -42.48 -2.90 28.43
CA LEU A 21 -42.20 -2.86 26.99
C LEU A 21 -41.42 -1.61 26.60
N ILE A 22 -41.76 -0.44 27.16
CA ILE A 22 -41.00 0.81 26.95
C ILE A 22 -39.56 0.64 27.44
N MET A 23 -39.35 0.10 28.64
CA MET A 23 -38.01 -0.13 29.18
C MET A 23 -37.21 -1.12 28.31
N LEU A 24 -37.85 -2.19 27.83
CA LEU A 24 -37.20 -3.16 26.94
C LEU A 24 -36.76 -2.52 25.62
N VAL A 25 -37.59 -1.64 25.04
CA VAL A 25 -37.26 -0.88 23.83
C VAL A 25 -36.09 0.07 24.08
N ILE A 26 -36.07 0.79 25.21
CA ILE A 26 -34.96 1.69 25.55
C ILE A 26 -33.65 0.90 25.69
N MET A 27 -33.66 -0.23 26.40
CA MET A 27 -32.48 -1.08 26.56
C MET A 27 -31.97 -1.63 25.23
N THR A 28 -32.87 -2.06 24.34
CA THR A 28 -32.48 -2.56 23.01
C THR A 28 -31.88 -1.47 22.12
N LEU A 29 -32.40 -0.24 22.17
CA LEU A 29 -31.83 0.89 21.43
C LEU A 29 -30.42 1.26 21.92
N LEU A 30 -30.20 1.23 23.24
CA LEU A 30 -28.87 1.45 23.82
C LEU A 30 -27.89 0.35 23.40
N GLY A 31 -28.32 -0.91 23.44
CA GLY A 31 -27.53 -2.06 22.97
C GLY A 31 -27.16 -1.94 21.49
N LEU A 32 -28.11 -1.55 20.63
CA LEU A 32 -27.86 -1.39 19.20
C LEU A 32 -26.87 -0.24 18.90
N SER A 33 -26.95 0.86 19.65
CA SER A 33 -26.02 1.98 19.52
C SER A 33 -24.57 1.57 19.85
N GLY A 34 -24.39 0.79 20.92
CA GLY A 34 -23.09 0.24 21.31
C GLY A 34 -22.49 -0.68 20.23
N ILE A 35 -23.30 -1.60 19.69
CA ILE A 35 -22.85 -2.52 18.62
C ILE A 35 -22.38 -1.75 17.38
N ARG A 36 -23.10 -0.70 16.98
CA ARG A 36 -22.71 0.11 15.81
C ARG A 36 -21.32 0.73 15.97
N THR A 37 -20.98 1.18 17.17
CA THR A 37 -19.67 1.78 17.47
C THR A 37 -18.57 0.73 17.39
N VAL A 38 -18.78 -0.44 18.01
CA VAL A 38 -17.83 -1.56 17.96
C VAL A 38 -17.56 -2.01 16.52
N VAL A 39 -18.60 -2.10 15.69
CA VAL A 39 -18.46 -2.46 14.26
C VAL A 39 -17.62 -1.44 13.49
N LEU A 40 -17.74 -0.15 13.80
CA LEU A 40 -16.91 0.88 13.18
C LEU A 40 -15.44 0.76 13.61
N GLU A 41 -15.19 0.54 14.89
CA GLU A 41 -13.85 0.31 15.43
C GLU A 41 -13.19 -0.95 14.87
N GLU A 42 -13.95 -2.03 14.72
CA GLU A 42 -13.50 -3.26 14.08
C GLU A 42 -13.07 -3.00 12.63
N LYS A 43 -13.88 -2.28 11.85
CA LYS A 43 -13.54 -1.91 10.46
C LYS A 43 -12.30 -1.04 10.35
N MET A 44 -12.15 -0.05 11.23
CA MET A 44 -10.95 0.79 11.28
C MET A 44 -9.71 -0.04 11.63
N THR A 45 -9.83 -0.93 12.61
CA THR A 45 -8.74 -1.82 13.03
C THR A 45 -8.35 -2.80 11.91
N ALA A 46 -9.33 -3.37 11.22
CA ALA A 46 -9.12 -4.24 10.06
C ALA A 46 -8.40 -3.49 8.93
N SER A 47 -8.85 -2.28 8.59
CA SER A 47 -8.22 -1.45 7.56
C SER A 47 -6.77 -1.07 7.91
N ALA A 48 -6.51 -0.69 9.17
CA ALA A 48 -5.16 -0.38 9.64
C ALA A 48 -4.24 -1.61 9.57
N ARG A 49 -4.74 -2.79 9.97
CA ARG A 49 -4.02 -4.06 9.86
C ARG A 49 -3.70 -4.41 8.42
N ASP A 50 -4.67 -4.26 7.51
CA ASP A 50 -4.45 -4.51 6.07
C ASP A 50 -3.39 -3.58 5.48
N ARG A 51 -3.40 -2.29 5.85
CA ARG A 51 -2.37 -1.34 5.43
C ARG A 51 -0.99 -1.72 5.95
N SER A 52 -0.88 -2.18 7.19
CA SER A 52 0.39 -2.65 7.76
C SER A 52 0.92 -3.88 7.02
N LEU A 53 0.06 -4.85 6.69
CA LEU A 53 0.45 -6.03 5.92
C LEU A 53 0.89 -5.66 4.50
N ALA A 54 0.17 -4.77 3.82
CA ALA A 54 0.56 -4.27 2.50
C ALA A 54 1.90 -3.52 2.55
N PHE A 55 2.15 -2.74 3.60
CA PHE A 55 3.45 -2.07 3.80
C PHE A 55 4.59 -3.06 3.95
N GLN A 56 4.43 -4.10 4.78
CA GLN A 56 5.45 -5.16 4.93
C GLN A 56 5.70 -5.91 3.62
N ALA A 57 4.65 -6.17 2.83
CA ALA A 57 4.78 -6.75 1.50
C ALA A 57 5.57 -5.83 0.55
N ALA A 58 5.27 -4.53 0.55
CA ALA A 58 5.98 -3.55 -0.28
C ALA A 58 7.46 -3.42 0.14
N GLU A 59 7.76 -3.47 1.44
CA GLU A 59 9.15 -3.47 1.95
C GLU A 59 9.90 -4.74 1.53
N THR A 60 9.24 -5.89 1.58
CA THR A 60 9.81 -7.17 1.10
C THR A 60 10.15 -7.08 -0.38
N ALA A 61 9.23 -6.54 -1.20
CA ALA A 61 9.48 -6.32 -2.62
C ALA A 61 10.59 -5.30 -2.87
N LEU A 62 10.68 -4.24 -2.07
CA LEU A 62 11.74 -3.24 -2.15
C LEU A 62 13.12 -3.87 -1.91
N ARG A 63 13.26 -4.67 -0.83
CA ARG A 63 14.52 -5.37 -0.52
C ARG A 63 14.92 -6.36 -1.61
N ALA A 64 13.94 -7.12 -2.14
CA ALA A 64 14.18 -8.04 -3.25
C ALA A 64 14.62 -7.32 -4.54
N ALA A 65 14.15 -6.09 -4.74
CA ALA A 65 14.54 -5.25 -5.86
C ALA A 65 15.95 -4.66 -5.68
N GLU A 66 16.33 -4.29 -4.46
CA GLU A 66 17.70 -3.82 -4.14
C GLU A 66 18.72 -4.94 -4.39
N GLU A 67 18.41 -6.17 -3.98
CA GLU A 67 19.23 -7.35 -4.27
C GLU A 67 19.32 -7.62 -5.79
N ASP A 68 18.20 -7.53 -6.50
CA ASP A 68 18.17 -7.70 -7.96
C ASP A 68 18.95 -6.59 -8.68
N ALA A 69 18.97 -5.36 -8.15
CA ALA A 69 19.71 -4.24 -8.71
C ALA A 69 21.23 -4.46 -8.68
N LEU A 70 21.76 -5.15 -7.65
CA LEU A 70 23.20 -5.50 -7.57
C LEU A 70 23.66 -6.41 -8.72
N GLY A 71 22.76 -7.28 -9.21
CA GLY A 71 23.07 -8.23 -10.28
C GLY A 71 22.85 -7.68 -11.69
N ARG A 72 22.36 -6.44 -11.83
CA ARG A 72 21.98 -5.89 -13.13
C ARG A 72 23.13 -5.17 -13.82
N PRO A 73 23.33 -5.42 -15.12
CA PRO A 73 24.37 -4.73 -15.87
C PRO A 73 24.07 -3.22 -15.92
N ILE A 74 25.15 -2.42 -15.95
CA ILE A 74 25.08 -0.98 -16.14
C ILE A 74 24.28 -0.72 -17.42
N GLY A 75 23.18 0.04 -17.31
CA GLY A 75 22.41 0.47 -18.48
C GLY A 75 23.28 1.36 -19.36
N ILE A 76 23.37 1.05 -20.65
CA ILE A 76 24.02 1.94 -21.60
C ILE A 76 23.13 3.17 -21.73
N ARG A 77 23.65 4.37 -21.41
CA ARG A 77 22.95 5.62 -21.63
C ARG A 77 22.79 5.81 -23.15
N PRO A 78 21.57 5.90 -23.72
CA PRO A 78 21.40 6.47 -25.05
C PRO A 78 21.58 7.99 -24.89
N ALA A 79 22.83 8.42 -24.82
CA ALA A 79 23.20 9.80 -24.54
C ALA A 79 23.32 10.60 -25.86
N LYS A 80 22.26 10.66 -26.66
CA LYS A 80 22.21 11.58 -27.80
C LYS A 80 20.97 12.44 -27.71
N SER A 81 21.17 13.73 -27.48
CA SER A 81 20.18 14.78 -27.76
C SER A 81 20.26 15.09 -29.26
N ASP A 82 19.77 14.17 -30.10
CA ASP A 82 19.77 14.33 -31.56
C ASP A 82 18.39 14.73 -32.13
N GLY A 83 17.43 15.00 -31.24
CA GLY A 83 16.07 15.39 -31.57
C GLY A 83 15.19 14.21 -31.98
N GLN A 84 15.65 12.97 -31.78
CA GLN A 84 14.90 11.76 -32.11
C GLN A 84 14.76 10.85 -30.90
N CYS A 85 13.53 10.52 -30.55
CA CYS A 85 13.26 9.52 -29.51
C CYS A 85 13.59 8.11 -30.04
N ASN A 86 14.78 7.61 -29.71
CA ASN A 86 15.30 6.29 -30.13
C ASN A 86 15.48 5.36 -28.92
N GLU A 87 14.38 4.94 -28.27
CA GLU A 87 14.48 3.88 -27.25
C GLU A 87 14.92 2.56 -27.91
N SER A 88 16.21 2.26 -27.84
CA SER A 88 16.80 1.02 -28.33
C SER A 88 16.09 -0.18 -27.71
N THR A 89 15.63 -1.10 -28.55
CA THR A 89 15.01 -2.39 -28.19
C THR A 89 15.93 -3.35 -27.41
N LEU A 90 17.20 -2.96 -27.18
CA LEU A 90 18.13 -3.65 -26.27
C LEU A 90 17.89 -3.30 -24.79
N ILE A 91 17.03 -2.32 -24.53
CA ILE A 91 16.53 -1.99 -23.20
C ILE A 91 15.50 -3.05 -22.85
N ALA A 92 15.84 -3.91 -21.88
CA ALA A 92 14.98 -4.97 -21.39
C ALA A 92 13.56 -4.44 -21.24
N LYS A 93 12.68 -4.91 -22.11
CA LYS A 93 11.25 -4.67 -22.04
C LYS A 93 10.86 -4.91 -20.59
N ALA A 94 10.17 -3.94 -19.98
CA ALA A 94 9.83 -3.92 -18.57
C ALA A 94 9.08 -5.17 -18.06
N THR A 95 8.79 -6.15 -18.92
CA THR A 95 8.41 -7.53 -18.59
C THR A 95 9.27 -8.18 -17.48
N THR A 96 10.49 -7.70 -17.19
CA THR A 96 11.34 -8.21 -16.08
C THR A 96 11.48 -7.27 -14.88
N GLY A 97 10.63 -6.23 -14.75
CA GLY A 97 10.68 -5.29 -13.62
C GLY A 97 11.86 -4.33 -13.67
N TYR A 98 12.42 -4.06 -14.85
CA TYR A 98 13.55 -3.16 -15.01
C TYR A 98 13.43 -2.28 -16.23
N ILE A 99 13.85 -1.04 -16.04
CA ILE A 99 13.77 0.05 -17.00
C ILE A 99 15.17 0.65 -17.08
N ASN A 100 15.75 0.73 -18.27
CA ASN A 100 16.99 1.49 -18.46
C ASN A 100 16.69 2.99 -18.57
N GLN A 101 17.73 3.82 -18.51
CA GLN A 101 17.59 5.24 -18.78
C GLN A 101 17.03 5.45 -20.20
N SER A 102 15.87 6.12 -20.28
CA SER A 102 15.29 6.56 -21.54
C SER A 102 16.24 7.49 -22.29
N ASP A 103 16.08 7.51 -23.61
CA ASP A 103 16.69 8.55 -24.43
C ASP A 103 16.22 9.93 -23.91
N VAL A 104 17.13 10.91 -23.91
CA VAL A 104 16.86 12.27 -23.43
C VAL A 104 15.79 12.98 -24.26
N ASP A 105 15.61 12.59 -25.53
CA ASP A 105 14.59 13.12 -26.41
C ASP A 105 13.23 12.37 -26.27
N CYS A 106 13.20 11.28 -25.49
CA CYS A 106 11.97 10.57 -25.15
C CYS A 106 11.32 11.11 -23.88
N SER A 107 9.99 10.97 -23.79
CA SER A 107 9.30 11.17 -22.51
C SER A 107 9.81 10.13 -21.50
N PRO A 108 10.11 10.50 -20.25
CA PRO A 108 10.65 9.58 -19.26
C PRO A 108 9.70 8.40 -19.00
N ASP A 109 10.16 7.19 -19.36
CA ASP A 109 9.38 5.95 -19.43
C ASP A 109 8.82 5.50 -18.06
N TRP A 110 9.53 5.82 -16.97
CA TRP A 110 9.08 5.49 -15.61
C TRP A 110 7.71 6.08 -15.28
N THR A 111 7.44 7.33 -15.67
CA THR A 111 6.17 8.01 -15.39
C THR A 111 5.05 7.31 -16.12
N GLN A 112 5.30 6.92 -17.37
CA GLN A 112 4.34 6.21 -18.21
C GLN A 112 4.06 4.79 -17.69
N LYS A 113 5.09 4.05 -17.27
CA LYS A 113 4.95 2.66 -16.80
C LYS A 113 4.44 2.53 -15.37
N VAL A 114 4.80 3.47 -14.49
CA VAL A 114 4.31 3.49 -13.10
C VAL A 114 2.84 3.92 -13.03
N THR A 115 2.41 4.81 -13.93
CA THR A 115 1.00 5.23 -14.05
C THR A 115 0.18 4.38 -15.01
N ASP A 116 0.79 3.39 -15.68
CA ASP A 116 0.10 2.49 -16.58
C ASP A 116 -0.94 1.66 -15.79
N SER A 117 -2.14 1.62 -16.35
CA SER A 117 -3.21 0.70 -15.94
C SER A 117 -2.75 -0.77 -15.86
N ASN A 118 -1.70 -1.14 -16.59
CA ASN A 118 -1.11 -2.48 -16.61
C ASN A 118 0.26 -2.56 -15.92
N TRP A 119 0.35 -2.05 -14.67
CA TRP A 119 1.52 -2.19 -13.79
C TRP A 119 2.14 -3.61 -13.80
N SER A 120 1.31 -4.65 -13.78
CA SER A 120 1.75 -6.06 -13.81
C SER A 120 2.50 -6.48 -15.07
N ALA A 121 2.33 -5.78 -16.19
CA ALA A 121 3.09 -6.06 -17.42
C ALA A 121 4.53 -5.53 -17.36
N HIS A 122 4.82 -4.59 -16.46
CA HIS A 122 6.10 -3.90 -16.33
C HIS A 122 6.82 -4.17 -15.00
N ALA A 123 6.15 -4.79 -14.04
CA ALA A 123 6.68 -5.07 -12.71
C ALA A 123 7.04 -6.54 -12.55
N LYS A 124 8.14 -6.80 -11.84
CA LYS A 124 8.53 -8.16 -11.44
C LYS A 124 7.79 -8.52 -10.16
N ALA A 125 7.07 -9.64 -10.17
CA ALA A 125 6.35 -10.13 -9.02
C ALA A 125 7.31 -10.71 -7.96
N VAL A 126 6.98 -10.52 -6.69
CA VAL A 126 7.68 -11.08 -5.53
C VAL A 126 6.72 -11.95 -4.77
N THR A 127 7.14 -13.18 -4.51
CA THR A 127 6.38 -14.10 -3.65
C THR A 127 6.49 -13.62 -2.21
N THR A 128 5.37 -13.22 -1.63
CA THR A 128 5.22 -12.86 -0.22
C THR A 128 4.46 -13.96 0.51
N ASN A 129 4.37 -13.83 1.83
CA ASN A 129 3.52 -14.71 2.64
C ASN A 129 2.04 -14.46 2.26
N THR A 130 1.23 -15.52 2.21
CA THR A 130 -0.15 -15.51 1.69
C THR A 130 -1.09 -14.46 2.30
N LEU A 131 -0.80 -13.95 3.50
CA LEU A 131 -1.59 -12.92 4.18
C LEU A 131 -1.33 -11.49 3.66
N ALA A 132 -0.11 -11.21 3.19
CA ALA A 132 0.31 -9.86 2.78
C ALA A 132 -0.11 -9.53 1.33
N GLY A 133 -0.53 -10.55 0.57
CA GLY A 133 -0.95 -10.43 -0.82
C GLY A 133 0.19 -10.14 -1.78
N ASN A 134 -0.12 -9.97 -3.07
CA ASN A 134 0.90 -9.88 -4.10
C ASN A 134 1.70 -8.57 -3.99
N ALA A 135 3.03 -8.69 -4.06
CA ALA A 135 3.93 -7.56 -4.15
C ALA A 135 4.72 -7.63 -5.45
N SER A 136 5.15 -6.48 -5.95
CA SER A 136 5.90 -6.37 -7.20
C SER A 136 6.73 -5.10 -7.22
N TYR A 137 7.77 -5.08 -8.04
CA TYR A 137 8.65 -3.92 -8.13
C TYR A 137 9.06 -3.60 -9.57
N ILE A 138 9.50 -2.36 -9.73
CA ILE A 138 10.16 -1.83 -10.92
C ILE A 138 11.46 -1.17 -10.47
N ILE A 139 12.55 -1.50 -11.14
CA ILE A 139 13.87 -0.90 -10.95
C ILE A 139 14.17 -0.04 -12.18
N GLU A 140 14.48 1.23 -11.99
CA GLU A 140 14.87 2.14 -13.06
C GLU A 140 16.32 2.56 -12.89
N PHE A 141 17.14 2.39 -13.93
CA PHE A 141 18.50 2.86 -13.94
C PHE A 141 18.56 4.36 -14.27
N MET A 142 19.17 5.16 -13.39
CA MET A 142 19.27 6.61 -13.52
C MET A 142 20.63 7.10 -14.03
N GLY A 143 21.61 6.20 -14.16
CA GLY A 143 22.99 6.52 -14.51
C GLY A 143 24.00 5.91 -13.55
N ASN A 144 25.27 5.98 -13.93
CA ASN A 144 26.42 5.39 -13.24
C ASN A 144 27.54 6.41 -13.03
N ASP A 145 27.22 7.69 -13.07
CA ASP A 145 28.13 8.84 -12.93
C ASP A 145 28.00 9.51 -11.55
N PHE A 146 27.41 8.82 -10.57
CA PHE A 146 27.19 9.34 -9.23
C PHE A 146 28.32 8.96 -8.29
N THR A 147 28.84 9.90 -7.51
CA THR A 147 29.80 9.55 -6.44
C THR A 147 29.13 8.63 -5.42
N CYS A 148 29.79 7.50 -5.11
CA CYS A 148 29.36 6.61 -4.03
C CYS A 148 29.53 7.25 -2.65
N ASP A 149 30.51 8.15 -2.51
CA ASP A 149 30.85 8.82 -1.26
C ASP A 149 30.74 10.35 -1.45
N PRO A 150 29.80 11.02 -0.77
CA PRO A 150 29.68 12.48 -0.85
C PRO A 150 30.87 13.21 -0.22
N THR A 151 31.70 12.55 0.58
CA THR A 151 32.89 13.11 1.23
C THR A 151 34.16 13.00 0.38
N ALA A 152 34.15 12.16 -0.66
CA ALA A 152 35.27 11.96 -1.59
C ALA A 152 34.84 12.11 -3.07
N PRO A 153 34.48 13.33 -3.53
CA PRO A 153 33.91 13.56 -4.86
C PRO A 153 34.89 13.51 -6.03
N SER A 154 36.20 13.24 -5.80
CA SER A 154 37.26 13.35 -6.81
C SER A 154 37.99 12.03 -7.12
N ASP A 155 37.50 10.90 -6.63
CA ASP A 155 38.09 9.61 -7.00
C ASP A 155 37.44 9.12 -8.30
N ASP A 156 38.16 9.24 -9.43
CA ASP A 156 37.71 8.86 -10.79
C ASP A 156 37.24 7.38 -10.92
N ASN A 157 37.41 6.57 -9.87
CA ASN A 157 36.97 5.17 -9.79
C ASN A 157 35.89 4.91 -8.71
N ASN A 158 35.27 5.95 -8.15
CA ASN A 158 34.25 5.83 -7.09
C ASN A 158 32.84 6.17 -7.57
N TYR A 159 32.49 5.74 -8.79
CA TYR A 159 31.15 5.89 -9.31
C TYR A 159 30.25 4.72 -8.94
N CYS A 160 29.03 5.04 -8.52
CA CYS A 160 27.97 4.10 -8.24
C CYS A 160 26.85 4.26 -9.27
N SER A 161 26.26 3.13 -9.63
CA SER A 161 25.01 3.08 -10.35
C SER A 161 23.87 3.50 -9.43
N ARG A 162 23.08 4.48 -9.85
CA ARG A 162 21.91 4.93 -9.12
C ARG A 162 20.66 4.32 -9.75
N TYR A 163 19.84 3.71 -8.92
CA TYR A 163 18.57 3.13 -9.31
C TYR A 163 17.44 3.81 -8.56
N ARG A 164 16.33 4.10 -9.25
CA ARG A 164 15.05 4.40 -8.61
C ARG A 164 14.24 3.11 -8.57
N ILE A 165 13.93 2.67 -7.37
CA ILE A 165 13.16 1.45 -7.15
C ILE A 165 11.77 1.84 -6.69
N THR A 166 10.77 1.29 -7.36
CA THR A 166 9.36 1.49 -7.03
C THR A 166 8.74 0.14 -6.72
N ALA A 167 8.35 -0.08 -5.47
CA ALA A 167 7.70 -1.29 -5.00
C ALA A 167 6.22 -1.04 -4.71
N ARG A 168 5.35 -1.97 -5.09
CA ARG A 168 3.91 -1.90 -4.89
C ARG A 168 3.37 -3.21 -4.34
N ALA A 169 2.59 -3.12 -3.28
CA ALA A 169 1.79 -4.20 -2.73
C ALA A 169 0.32 -4.00 -3.09
N ASN A 170 -0.23 -4.89 -3.91
CA ASN A 170 -1.64 -4.92 -4.27
C ASN A 170 -2.24 -6.27 -3.87
N PRO A 171 -2.77 -6.37 -2.64
CA PRO A 171 -3.37 -7.60 -2.14
C PRO A 171 -4.74 -7.94 -2.75
N GLY A 172 -5.29 -7.11 -3.65
CA GLY A 172 -6.59 -7.32 -4.31
C GLY A 172 -7.69 -6.34 -3.88
N THR A 173 -8.90 -6.57 -4.38
CA THR A 173 -10.05 -5.68 -4.18
C THR A 173 -10.47 -5.57 -2.71
N GLY A 174 -10.74 -4.35 -2.25
CA GLY A 174 -11.22 -4.07 -0.88
C GLY A 174 -10.14 -4.06 0.20
N ARG A 175 -8.86 -4.28 -0.15
CA ARG A 175 -7.71 -4.21 0.76
C ARG A 175 -6.84 -3.00 0.43
N ALA A 176 -5.95 -2.64 1.35
CA ALA A 176 -5.09 -1.47 1.19
C ALA A 176 -4.02 -1.69 0.10
N ASP A 177 -3.88 -0.72 -0.81
CA ASP A 177 -2.76 -0.63 -1.77
C ASP A 177 -1.67 0.27 -1.17
N VAL A 178 -0.42 -0.18 -1.21
CA VAL A 178 0.74 0.56 -0.68
C VAL A 178 1.85 0.55 -1.71
N MET A 179 2.43 1.74 -1.93
CA MET A 179 3.53 1.95 -2.87
C MET A 179 4.67 2.67 -2.17
N LEU A 180 5.88 2.14 -2.33
CA LEU A 180 7.12 2.67 -1.77
C LEU A 180 8.08 3.01 -2.91
N GLN A 181 8.84 4.08 -2.74
CA GLN A 181 9.88 4.47 -3.68
C GLN A 181 11.18 4.75 -2.92
N SER A 182 12.30 4.22 -3.43
CA SER A 182 13.63 4.42 -2.88
C SER A 182 14.62 4.77 -3.98
N ILE A 183 15.68 5.50 -3.62
CA ILE A 183 16.86 5.71 -4.45
C ILE A 183 17.97 4.84 -3.87
N TYR A 184 18.42 3.88 -4.66
CA TYR A 184 19.43 2.90 -4.27
C TYR A 184 20.71 3.13 -5.06
N PHE A 185 21.85 3.06 -4.38
CA PHE A 185 23.17 3.15 -5.00
C PHE A 185 23.82 1.76 -4.94
N ALA A 186 24.22 1.24 -6.10
CA ALA A 186 24.95 -0.01 -6.23
C ALA A 186 26.31 0.23 -6.88
N ARG A 187 27.28 -0.61 -6.53
CA ARG A 187 28.61 -0.62 -7.11
C ARG A 187 28.84 -1.89 -7.92
#